data_AF-A0A9C9DJT8-F1
#
_entry.id   AF-A0A9C9DJT8-F1
#
_cell.length_a   1.000
_cell.length_b   1.000
_cell.length_c   1.000
_cell.angle_alpha   90.00
_cell.angle_beta   90.00
_cell.angle_gamma   90.00
#
_symmetry.space_group_name_H-M   'P 1'
#
loop_
_entity.id
_entity.type
_entity.pdbx_description
1 polymer ?
#
loop_
_entity_poly.entity_id
_entity_poly.type
_entity_poly.pdbx_seq_one_letter_code
_entity_poly.pdbx_strand_id
1 'polypeptide(L)'
;MTIQIFREIQPGGSRQLLKVTSDFGWGESRDSWTNLEADFSKYYNLGASDWFRQKSLAFNFWTSNTADWEVTAEGDINHQPPPNYGSSLGGYDRMRAYPSNRFNDKSAVYYSAELRLIPQTQPLRDLPVLNYFEIDWWQIVPFIEVGRVGGTYDSDLFFKDLKVDGGIGLRFMTFRAVVRLDWAVSDEGSSVWAMISQPFSRQGN
;
A
#
# COMPACT_ATOMS: atom_id res chain seq x y z
N MET A 1 3.75 -3.15 28.11
CA MET A 1 4.63 -4.08 27.38
C MET A 1 3.75 -5.11 26.72
N THR A 2 3.25 -4.81 25.52
CA THR A 2 2.35 -5.70 24.78
C THR A 2 3.20 -6.47 23.79
N ILE A 3 3.39 -7.76 24.07
CA ILE A 3 4.04 -8.69 23.18
C ILE A 3 3.09 -8.92 22.00
N GLN A 4 3.21 -8.08 20.95
CA GLN A 4 2.54 -8.28 19.66
C GLN A 4 3.30 -9.35 18.88
N ILE A 5 3.08 -10.61 19.26
CA ILE A 5 3.54 -11.76 18.50
C ILE A 5 2.34 -12.21 17.63
N PHE A 6 2.48 -12.05 16.32
CA PHE A 6 1.68 -12.61 15.21
C PHE A 6 0.20 -12.19 15.05
N ARG A 7 -0.04 -11.19 14.19
CA ARG A 7 -1.26 -11.11 13.37
C ARG A 7 -0.97 -10.76 11.91
N GLU A 8 0.13 -11.31 11.38
CA GLU A 8 0.63 -11.07 10.02
C GLU A 8 -0.31 -11.63 8.93
N ILE A 9 -1.04 -12.70 9.25
CA ILE A 9 -2.03 -13.28 8.35
C ILE A 9 -3.40 -13.01 8.95
N GLN A 10 -4.07 -11.95 8.48
CA GLN A 10 -5.47 -11.68 8.81
C GLN A 10 -6.36 -12.33 7.74
N PRO A 11 -6.90 -13.56 7.98
CA PRO A 11 -7.85 -14.16 7.05
C PRO A 11 -9.11 -13.33 6.87
N GLY A 12 -9.52 -12.60 7.92
CA GLY A 12 -10.73 -11.80 7.91
C GLY A 12 -10.67 -10.66 8.91
N GLY A 13 -11.52 -9.67 8.71
CA GLY A 13 -11.62 -8.48 9.56
C GLY A 13 -11.71 -7.19 8.75
N SER A 14 -11.65 -6.06 9.43
CA SER A 14 -11.52 -4.75 8.80
C SER A 14 -10.63 -3.85 9.64
N ARG A 15 -9.96 -2.91 8.99
CA ARG A 15 -9.19 -1.84 9.61
C ARG A 15 -9.66 -0.53 9.01
N GLN A 16 -9.81 0.48 9.86
CA GLN A 16 -10.13 1.84 9.46
C GLN A 16 -9.12 2.74 10.17
N LEU A 17 -8.52 3.64 9.43
CA LEU A 17 -7.56 4.61 9.93
C LEU A 17 -7.90 5.96 9.33
N LEU A 18 -8.03 6.95 10.19
CA LEU A 18 -8.10 8.35 9.80
C LEU A 18 -6.83 9.01 10.30
N LYS A 19 -6.15 9.76 9.44
CA LYS A 19 -4.93 10.48 9.78
C LYS A 19 -5.10 11.94 9.39
N VAL A 20 -4.74 12.83 10.30
CA VAL A 20 -4.65 14.27 10.07
C VAL A 20 -3.20 14.65 10.29
N THR A 21 -2.59 15.27 9.30
CA THR A 21 -1.21 15.77 9.40
C THR A 21 -1.23 17.23 9.05
N SER A 22 -0.74 18.09 9.95
CA SER A 22 -0.69 19.53 9.73
C SER A 22 0.66 20.10 10.13
N ASP A 23 1.12 21.09 9.37
CA ASP A 23 2.13 22.05 9.82
C ASP A 23 1.44 23.41 10.03
N PHE A 24 1.54 23.94 11.25
CA PHE A 24 0.92 25.20 11.66
C PHE A 24 1.75 26.44 11.30
N GLY A 25 2.91 26.27 10.65
CA GLY A 25 3.67 27.40 10.12
C GLY A 25 4.38 28.25 11.19
N TRP A 26 4.77 27.67 12.33
CA TRP A 26 5.44 28.41 13.40
C TRP A 26 6.95 28.53 13.17
N GLY A 27 7.50 29.74 13.29
CA GLY A 27 8.93 30.00 13.13
C GLY A 27 9.31 30.31 11.68
N GLU A 28 10.19 29.50 11.08
CA GLU A 28 10.68 29.68 9.70
C GLU A 28 9.92 28.87 8.64
N SER A 29 8.81 28.20 9.01
CA SER A 29 7.95 27.50 8.04
C SER A 29 7.26 28.53 7.14
N ARG A 30 7.49 28.42 5.83
CA ARG A 30 6.99 29.39 4.83
C ARG A 30 5.51 29.22 4.48
N ASP A 31 4.92 28.06 4.75
CA ASP A 31 3.53 27.74 4.39
C ASP A 31 2.88 26.75 5.38
N SER A 32 1.65 27.04 5.83
CA SER A 32 0.84 26.12 6.62
C SER A 32 0.10 25.13 5.73
N TRP A 33 0.03 23.86 6.10
CA TRP A 33 -0.73 22.86 5.32
C TRP A 33 -1.39 21.84 6.23
N THR A 34 -2.55 21.34 5.81
CA THR A 34 -3.27 20.25 6.47
C THR A 34 -3.63 19.18 5.44
N ASN A 35 -3.15 17.96 5.66
CA ASN A 35 -3.50 16.78 4.89
C ASN A 35 -4.40 15.85 5.70
N LEU A 36 -5.52 15.46 5.10
CA LEU A 36 -6.49 14.51 5.65
C LEU A 36 -6.41 13.22 4.85
N GLU A 37 -6.14 12.10 5.52
CA GLU A 37 -6.12 10.78 4.92
C GLU A 37 -7.14 9.86 5.59
N ALA A 38 -7.76 9.01 4.78
CA ALA A 38 -8.57 7.90 5.25
C ALA A 38 -8.14 6.60 4.56
N ASP A 39 -7.86 5.56 5.35
CA ASP A 39 -7.51 4.21 4.90
C ASP A 39 -8.52 3.21 5.47
N PHE A 40 -9.18 2.49 4.57
CA PHE A 40 -10.14 1.45 4.87
C PHE A 40 -9.64 0.14 4.27
N SER A 41 -9.45 -0.87 5.10
CA SER A 41 -9.07 -2.21 4.67
C SER A 41 -10.13 -3.22 5.09
N LYS A 42 -10.47 -4.15 4.20
CA LYS A 42 -11.42 -5.24 4.47
C LYS A 42 -10.81 -6.56 4.03
N TYR A 43 -10.86 -7.56 4.91
CA TYR A 43 -10.35 -8.90 4.66
C TYR A 43 -11.51 -9.90 4.72
N TYR A 44 -11.61 -10.73 3.69
CA TYR A 44 -12.59 -11.80 3.59
C TYR A 44 -11.87 -13.15 3.56
N ASN A 45 -12.23 -14.03 4.49
CA ASN A 45 -11.67 -15.37 4.57
C ASN A 45 -12.40 -16.26 3.57
N LEU A 46 -11.67 -16.81 2.60
CA LEU A 46 -12.20 -17.75 1.61
C LEU A 46 -12.01 -19.20 2.03
N GLY A 47 -11.43 -19.44 3.22
CA GLY A 47 -11.21 -20.76 3.78
C GLY A 47 -10.05 -21.53 3.13
N ALA A 48 -9.98 -22.82 3.46
CA ALA A 48 -9.01 -23.74 2.88
C ALA A 48 -9.55 -24.43 1.61
N SER A 49 -8.66 -25.06 0.87
CA SER A 49 -8.93 -25.97 -0.25
C SER A 49 -7.81 -26.99 -0.35
N ASP A 50 -7.98 -28.01 -1.20
CA ASP A 50 -7.03 -29.11 -1.35
C ASP A 50 -5.60 -28.64 -1.65
N TRP A 51 -5.43 -27.53 -2.37
CA TRP A 51 -4.11 -26.98 -2.72
C TRP A 51 -3.64 -25.86 -1.80
N PHE A 52 -4.56 -25.19 -1.08
CA PHE A 52 -4.28 -24.01 -0.29
C PHE A 52 -4.84 -24.15 1.11
N ARG A 53 -3.98 -24.11 2.12
CA ARG A 53 -4.40 -24.19 3.52
C ARG A 53 -5.16 -22.96 3.98
N GLN A 54 -4.94 -21.83 3.32
CA GLN A 54 -5.65 -20.61 3.61
C GLN A 54 -5.72 -19.71 2.37
N LYS A 55 -6.90 -19.12 2.15
CA LYS A 55 -7.16 -18.14 1.11
C LYS A 55 -7.88 -16.95 1.73
N SER A 56 -7.45 -15.74 1.40
CA SER A 56 -8.15 -14.53 1.84
C SER A 56 -8.10 -13.45 0.78
N LEU A 57 -9.20 -12.74 0.61
CA LEU A 57 -9.29 -11.59 -0.27
C LEU A 57 -9.16 -10.32 0.58
N ALA A 58 -8.20 -9.47 0.23
CA ALA A 58 -7.97 -8.21 0.91
C ALA A 58 -8.30 -7.05 -0.02
N PHE A 59 -9.17 -6.16 0.43
CA PHE A 59 -9.48 -4.91 -0.25
C PHE A 59 -8.93 -3.75 0.57
N ASN A 60 -8.32 -2.79 -0.10
CA ASN A 60 -7.90 -1.52 0.49
C ASN A 60 -8.51 -0.39 -0.32
N PHE A 61 -9.00 0.62 0.38
CA PHE A 61 -9.43 1.90 -0.15
C PHE A 61 -8.72 2.97 0.65
N TRP A 62 -8.02 3.86 -0.04
CA TRP A 62 -7.37 5.01 0.57
C TRP A 62 -7.73 6.26 -0.20
N THR A 63 -7.93 7.35 0.52
CA THR A 63 -8.16 8.67 -0.05
C THR A 63 -7.42 9.71 0.77
N SER A 64 -6.92 10.74 0.11
CA SER A 64 -6.19 11.85 0.71
C SER A 64 -6.61 13.16 0.09
N ASN A 65 -6.70 14.20 0.91
CA ASN A 65 -6.95 15.56 0.47
C ASN A 65 -6.15 16.54 1.33
N THR A 66 -5.39 17.39 0.66
CA THR A 66 -4.75 18.54 1.29
C THR A 66 -5.71 19.72 1.24
N ALA A 67 -6.28 20.12 2.38
CA ALA A 67 -7.35 21.11 2.43
C ALA A 67 -6.85 22.51 1.98
N ASP A 68 -5.66 22.88 2.46
CA ASP A 68 -5.12 24.24 2.33
C ASP A 68 -4.38 24.50 1.01
N TRP A 69 -4.15 23.46 0.19
CA TRP A 69 -3.47 23.57 -1.10
C TRP A 69 -4.22 24.54 -2.02
N GLU A 70 -3.57 25.62 -2.42
CA GLU A 70 -4.10 26.65 -3.32
C GLU A 70 -3.17 26.85 -4.52
N VAL A 71 -3.75 26.94 -5.72
CA VAL A 71 -3.02 27.35 -6.93
C VAL A 71 -3.42 28.79 -7.20
N THR A 72 -2.45 29.70 -7.11
CA THR A 72 -2.64 31.12 -7.40
C THR A 72 -2.94 31.35 -8.88
N ALA A 73 -3.49 32.52 -9.22
CA ALA A 73 -3.83 32.87 -10.61
C ALA A 73 -2.59 32.93 -11.53
N GLU A 74 -1.42 33.15 -10.94
CA GLU A 74 -0.12 33.19 -11.59
C GLU A 74 0.50 31.79 -11.82
N GLY A 75 -0.13 30.74 -11.26
CA GLY A 75 0.33 29.35 -11.37
C GLY A 75 1.28 28.91 -10.25
N ASP A 76 1.58 29.78 -9.28
CA ASP A 76 2.33 29.40 -8.08
C ASP A 76 1.47 28.54 -7.15
N ILE A 77 2.07 27.49 -6.59
CA ILE A 77 1.42 26.56 -5.67
C ILE A 77 1.76 26.97 -4.24
N ASN A 78 0.74 27.36 -3.47
CA ASN A 78 0.86 27.66 -2.05
C ASN A 78 0.33 26.49 -1.20
N HIS A 79 0.90 26.33 0.01
CA HIS A 79 0.49 25.30 0.97
C HIS A 79 0.62 23.86 0.46
N GLN A 80 1.54 23.62 -0.46
CA GLN A 80 1.87 22.26 -0.89
C GLN A 80 2.62 21.54 0.23
N PRO A 81 2.14 20.38 0.71
CA PRO A 81 2.88 19.58 1.66
C PRO A 81 4.19 19.10 1.04
N PRO A 82 5.27 18.95 1.82
CA PRO A 82 6.51 18.36 1.34
C PRO A 82 6.28 16.97 0.73
N PRO A 83 7.18 16.49 -0.15
CA PRO A 83 7.10 15.14 -0.71
C PRO A 83 6.89 14.09 0.38
N ASN A 84 5.99 13.13 0.15
CA ASN A 84 5.52 12.08 1.08
C ASN A 84 4.51 12.50 2.15
N TYR A 85 4.23 13.80 2.35
CA TYR A 85 3.22 14.27 3.31
C TYR A 85 1.89 14.69 2.65
N GLY A 86 1.86 14.73 1.32
CA GLY A 86 0.68 15.04 0.52
C GLY A 86 0.01 13.83 -0.12
N SER A 87 -0.98 14.13 -0.97
CA SER A 87 -1.72 13.13 -1.72
C SER A 87 -0.91 12.61 -2.91
N SER A 88 -0.07 11.60 -2.66
CA SER A 88 0.81 11.00 -3.66
C SER A 88 0.54 9.51 -3.90
N LEU A 89 0.70 9.08 -5.15
CA LEU A 89 0.68 7.69 -5.60
C LEU A 89 2.00 7.32 -6.27
N GLY A 90 2.37 6.05 -6.14
CA GLY A 90 3.60 5.46 -6.66
C GLY A 90 4.54 5.00 -5.55
N GLY A 91 5.42 4.05 -5.88
CA GLY A 91 6.34 3.41 -4.93
C GLY A 91 5.80 2.10 -4.37
N TYR A 92 6.46 1.55 -3.35
CA TYR A 92 6.14 0.21 -2.84
C TYR A 92 4.80 0.12 -2.07
N ASP A 93 4.27 1.27 -1.63
CA ASP A 93 3.09 1.33 -0.77
C ASP A 93 1.76 1.44 -1.54
N ARG A 94 1.72 2.21 -2.63
CA ARG A 94 0.50 2.49 -3.41
C ARG A 94 0.89 2.65 -4.87
N MET A 95 0.30 1.87 -5.78
CA MET A 95 0.62 1.88 -7.22
C MET A 95 2.05 1.37 -7.47
N ARG A 96 2.28 0.10 -7.10
CA ARG A 96 3.60 -0.56 -7.02
C ARG A 96 4.36 -0.59 -8.33
N ALA A 97 3.68 -0.51 -9.46
CA ALA A 97 4.34 -0.51 -10.75
C ALA A 97 4.99 0.84 -11.08
N TYR A 98 4.52 1.92 -10.46
CA TYR A 98 4.98 3.28 -10.73
C TYR A 98 6.12 3.71 -9.78
N PRO A 99 7.02 4.59 -10.22
CA PRO A 99 8.05 5.18 -9.35
C PRO A 99 7.47 5.88 -8.13
N SER A 100 8.28 6.02 -7.06
CA SER A 100 7.82 6.71 -5.84
C SER A 100 7.44 8.16 -6.12
N ASN A 101 6.30 8.61 -5.58
CA ASN A 101 5.77 9.96 -5.78
C ASN A 101 5.58 10.33 -7.28
N ARG A 102 5.29 9.34 -8.14
CA ARG A 102 5.10 9.53 -9.59
C ARG A 102 3.89 10.39 -9.93
N PHE A 103 2.83 10.27 -9.14
CA PHE A 103 1.63 11.08 -9.24
C PHE A 103 1.43 11.80 -7.92
N ASN A 104 1.31 13.12 -7.95
CA ASN A 104 1.07 13.92 -6.76
C ASN A 104 0.18 15.11 -7.16
N ASP A 105 -0.83 15.36 -6.34
CA ASP A 105 -1.74 16.50 -6.52
C ASP A 105 -2.41 16.82 -5.18
N LYS A 106 -3.33 17.78 -5.16
CA LYS A 106 -4.10 18.17 -3.98
C LYS A 106 -4.85 16.98 -3.36
N SER A 107 -5.48 16.18 -4.20
CA SER A 107 -6.27 15.01 -3.79
C SER A 107 -5.79 13.75 -4.47
N ALA A 108 -5.93 12.62 -3.79
CA ALA A 108 -5.65 11.32 -4.37
C ALA A 108 -6.62 10.27 -3.85
N VAL A 109 -6.90 9.30 -4.72
CA VAL A 109 -7.66 8.11 -4.38
C VAL A 109 -6.90 6.87 -4.82
N TYR A 110 -7.06 5.80 -4.06
CA TYR A 110 -6.41 4.53 -4.27
C TYR A 110 -7.34 3.39 -3.86
N TYR A 111 -7.34 2.35 -4.68
CA TYR A 111 -8.03 1.09 -4.46
C TYR A 111 -7.06 -0.05 -4.75
N SER A 112 -7.12 -1.11 -3.95
CA SER A 112 -6.43 -2.34 -4.30
C SER A 112 -7.20 -3.56 -3.88
N ALA A 113 -7.06 -4.62 -4.66
CA ALA A 113 -7.51 -5.95 -4.31
C ALA A 113 -6.33 -6.93 -4.36
N GLU A 114 -6.12 -7.67 -3.27
CA GLU A 114 -5.10 -8.71 -3.17
C GLU A 114 -5.75 -10.07 -2.87
N LEU A 115 -5.45 -11.07 -3.68
CA LEU A 115 -5.83 -12.45 -3.40
C LEU A 115 -4.66 -13.16 -2.72
N ARG A 116 -4.75 -13.38 -1.41
CA ARG A 116 -3.68 -14.00 -0.63
C ARG A 116 -3.90 -15.50 -0.53
N LEU A 117 -2.96 -16.27 -1.07
CA LEU A 117 -3.02 -17.73 -1.17
C LEU A 117 -1.84 -18.36 -0.46
N ILE A 118 -2.11 -19.23 0.51
CA ILE A 118 -1.08 -19.96 1.26
C ILE A 118 -1.18 -21.44 0.87
N PRO A 119 -0.21 -21.97 0.13
CA PRO A 119 -0.21 -23.38 -0.30
C PRO A 119 -0.09 -24.37 0.87
N GLN A 120 -0.65 -25.57 0.66
CA GLN A 120 -0.50 -26.71 1.58
C GLN A 120 0.92 -27.29 1.52
N THR A 121 1.48 -27.37 0.32
CA THR A 121 2.80 -27.94 0.09
C THR A 121 3.90 -26.92 0.38
N GLN A 122 4.99 -27.39 1.00
CA GLN A 122 6.19 -26.60 1.26
C GLN A 122 7.38 -27.24 0.52
N PRO A 123 7.40 -27.20 -0.83
CA PRO A 123 8.48 -27.81 -1.61
C PRO A 123 9.84 -27.12 -1.39
N LEU A 124 9.83 -25.91 -0.81
CA LEU A 124 11.03 -25.11 -0.57
C LEU A 124 11.88 -25.64 0.60
N ARG A 125 11.34 -26.50 1.48
CA ARG A 125 12.12 -27.18 2.54
C ARG A 125 13.04 -28.28 1.99
N ASP A 126 12.68 -28.87 0.85
CA ASP A 126 13.40 -30.00 0.28
C ASP A 126 14.59 -29.58 -0.60
N LEU A 127 14.79 -28.27 -0.81
CA LEU A 127 15.90 -27.73 -1.58
C LEU A 127 17.12 -27.45 -0.66
N PRO A 128 18.30 -28.03 -0.94
CA PRO A 128 19.45 -27.98 -0.03
C PRO A 128 19.95 -26.56 0.30
N VAL A 129 19.77 -25.60 -0.62
CA VAL A 129 20.16 -24.19 -0.42
C VAL A 129 19.13 -23.42 0.42
N LEU A 130 17.85 -23.80 0.35
CA LEU A 130 16.75 -23.11 1.04
C LEU A 130 16.44 -23.68 2.42
N ASN A 131 16.93 -24.88 2.74
CA ASN A 131 16.78 -25.48 4.07
C ASN A 131 17.42 -24.62 5.18
N TYR A 132 18.47 -23.84 4.86
CA TYR A 132 19.10 -22.92 5.83
C TYR A 132 18.18 -21.76 6.23
N PHE A 133 17.19 -21.40 5.39
CA PHE A 133 16.35 -20.22 5.60
C PHE A 133 15.15 -20.48 6.53
N GLU A 134 14.99 -21.67 7.11
CA GLU A 134 13.90 -22.01 8.04
C GLU A 134 12.52 -21.44 7.60
N ILE A 135 12.11 -21.77 6.37
CA ILE A 135 10.89 -21.20 5.80
C ILE A 135 9.65 -21.86 6.42
N ASP A 136 9.00 -21.16 7.35
CA ASP A 136 7.77 -21.62 8.00
C ASP A 136 6.60 -21.69 7.01
N TRP A 137 6.49 -20.67 6.15
CA TRP A 137 5.45 -20.58 5.15
C TRP A 137 5.79 -19.65 4.00
N TRP A 138 5.11 -19.89 2.88
CA TRP A 138 5.14 -19.03 1.71
C TRP A 138 3.72 -18.69 1.26
N GLN A 139 3.56 -17.53 0.65
CA GLN A 139 2.27 -16.99 0.22
C GLN A 139 2.42 -16.35 -1.15
N ILE A 140 1.48 -16.65 -2.03
CA ILE A 140 1.33 -16.00 -3.34
C ILE A 140 0.22 -14.97 -3.23
N VAL A 141 0.46 -13.78 -3.75
CA VAL A 141 -0.45 -12.63 -3.66
C VAL A 141 -0.60 -11.98 -5.03
N PRO A 142 -1.44 -12.49 -5.93
CA PRO A 142 -1.85 -11.71 -7.09
C PRO A 142 -2.60 -10.46 -6.61
N PHE A 143 -2.30 -9.32 -7.20
CA PHE A 143 -2.90 -8.04 -6.84
C PHE A 143 -3.21 -7.18 -8.05
N ILE A 144 -4.18 -6.31 -7.88
CA ILE A 144 -4.52 -5.23 -8.82
C ILE A 144 -4.71 -3.95 -8.01
N GLU A 145 -4.18 -2.85 -8.52
CA GLU A 145 -4.22 -1.53 -7.90
C GLU A 145 -4.78 -0.53 -8.90
N VAL A 146 -5.54 0.41 -8.39
CA VAL A 146 -6.20 1.45 -9.16
C VAL A 146 -6.09 2.75 -8.39
N GLY A 147 -5.70 3.84 -9.04
CA GLY A 147 -5.56 5.12 -8.36
C GLY A 147 -5.58 6.31 -9.29
N ARG A 148 -5.88 7.48 -8.73
CA ARG A 148 -5.86 8.76 -9.42
C ARG A 148 -5.48 9.88 -8.46
N VAL A 149 -4.83 10.89 -9.00
CA VAL A 149 -4.64 12.19 -8.33
C VAL A 149 -5.44 13.28 -9.06
N GLY A 150 -5.79 14.34 -8.35
CA GLY A 150 -6.49 15.48 -8.94
C GLY A 150 -6.50 16.74 -8.07
N GLY A 151 -6.63 17.89 -8.73
CA GLY A 151 -6.67 19.21 -8.09
C GLY A 151 -7.96 19.51 -7.32
N THR A 152 -9.00 18.69 -7.48
CA THR A 152 -10.30 18.84 -6.81
C THR A 152 -10.74 17.53 -6.17
N TYR A 153 -11.47 17.62 -5.05
CA TYR A 153 -12.08 16.47 -4.38
C TYR A 153 -13.54 16.32 -4.84
N ASP A 154 -13.74 15.83 -6.06
CA ASP A 154 -15.05 15.65 -6.69
C ASP A 154 -15.31 14.18 -7.06
N SER A 155 -16.47 13.89 -7.68
CA SER A 155 -16.79 12.53 -8.14
C SER A 155 -15.84 12.02 -9.23
N ASP A 156 -15.24 12.92 -10.00
CA ASP A 156 -14.38 12.56 -11.12
C ASP A 156 -13.06 11.96 -10.63
N LEU A 157 -12.55 12.44 -9.49
CA LEU A 157 -11.41 11.83 -8.78
C LEU A 157 -11.59 10.31 -8.58
N PHE A 158 -12.80 9.87 -8.26
CA PHE A 158 -13.09 8.48 -7.89
C PHE A 158 -13.33 7.55 -9.08
N PHE A 159 -13.78 8.08 -10.24
CA PHE A 159 -14.33 7.23 -11.31
C PHE A 159 -13.75 7.49 -12.71
N LYS A 160 -13.12 8.63 -12.96
CA LYS A 160 -12.56 8.96 -14.28
C LYS A 160 -11.05 8.76 -14.32
N ASP A 161 -10.48 8.54 -15.51
CA ASP A 161 -9.04 8.47 -15.81
C ASP A 161 -8.17 7.76 -14.75
N LEU A 162 -8.70 6.67 -14.20
CA LEU A 162 -8.01 5.89 -13.19
C LEU A 162 -6.80 5.19 -13.81
N LYS A 163 -5.65 5.30 -13.14
CA LYS A 163 -4.46 4.54 -13.46
C LYS A 163 -4.58 3.16 -12.83
N VAL A 164 -4.15 2.14 -13.56
CA VAL A 164 -4.28 0.75 -13.15
C VAL A 164 -2.91 0.09 -13.23
N ASP A 165 -2.55 -0.64 -12.19
CA ASP A 165 -1.46 -1.60 -12.26
C ASP A 165 -1.86 -2.95 -11.67
N GLY A 166 -1.04 -3.96 -11.92
CA GLY A 166 -1.25 -5.28 -11.35
C GLY A 166 0.04 -6.06 -11.29
N GLY A 167 0.02 -7.12 -10.48
CA GLY A 167 1.23 -7.86 -10.23
C GLY A 167 1.03 -9.09 -9.37
N ILE A 168 2.16 -9.70 -9.02
CA ILE A 168 2.21 -10.85 -8.14
C ILE A 168 3.25 -10.57 -7.06
N GLY A 169 2.83 -10.74 -5.81
CA GLY A 169 3.68 -10.75 -4.63
C GLY A 169 3.97 -12.17 -4.16
N LEU A 170 5.19 -12.43 -3.75
CA LEU A 170 5.61 -13.61 -3.02
C LEU A 170 6.02 -13.16 -1.62
N ARG A 171 5.47 -13.82 -0.59
CA ARG A 171 5.82 -13.54 0.80
C ARG A 171 6.32 -14.82 1.46
N PHE A 172 7.41 -14.72 2.18
CA PHE A 172 8.06 -15.83 2.88
C PHE A 172 8.26 -15.44 4.34
N MET A 173 7.95 -16.36 5.25
CA MET A 173 8.34 -16.24 6.65
C MET A 173 9.62 -17.03 6.84
N THR A 174 10.71 -16.33 7.15
CA THR A 174 12.06 -16.88 7.33
C THR A 174 12.70 -16.21 8.54
N PHE A 175 13.35 -16.96 9.42
CA PHE A 175 14.02 -16.41 10.61
C PHE A 175 13.14 -15.45 11.46
N ARG A 176 11.83 -15.71 11.57
CA ARG A 176 10.85 -14.83 12.24
C ARG A 176 10.70 -13.43 11.61
N ALA A 177 11.20 -13.24 10.40
CA ALA A 177 11.04 -12.07 9.56
C ALA A 177 10.24 -12.40 8.29
N VAL A 178 9.39 -11.46 7.86
CA VAL A 178 8.66 -11.61 6.60
C VAL A 178 9.48 -10.97 5.49
N VAL A 179 9.80 -11.77 4.48
CA VAL A 179 10.39 -11.30 3.22
C VAL A 179 9.27 -11.19 2.20
N ARG A 180 9.16 -10.04 1.55
CA ARG A 180 8.19 -9.75 0.50
C ARG A 180 8.93 -9.42 -0.79
N LEU A 181 8.58 -10.11 -1.86
CA LEU A 181 9.03 -9.86 -3.21
C LEU A 181 7.81 -9.57 -4.08
N ASP A 182 7.65 -8.33 -4.51
CA ASP A 182 6.56 -7.93 -5.37
C ASP A 182 7.05 -7.58 -6.76
N TRP A 183 6.40 -8.13 -7.77
CA TRP A 183 6.58 -7.74 -9.16
C TRP A 183 5.28 -7.13 -9.67
N ALA A 184 5.35 -5.88 -10.13
CA ALA A 184 4.22 -5.09 -10.60
C ALA A 184 4.46 -4.61 -12.03
N VAL A 185 3.38 -4.52 -12.82
CA VAL A 185 3.40 -4.09 -14.22
C VAL A 185 2.27 -3.09 -14.45
N SER A 186 2.56 -2.03 -15.20
CA SER A 186 1.64 -0.95 -15.60
C SER A 186 1.84 -0.56 -17.06
N ASP A 187 1.13 0.48 -17.50
CA ASP A 187 1.32 1.13 -18.80
C ASP A 187 2.68 1.84 -18.94
N GLU A 188 3.29 2.28 -17.85
CA GLU A 188 4.58 2.98 -17.84
C GLU A 188 5.80 2.04 -17.70
N GLY A 189 5.58 0.76 -17.37
CA GLY A 189 6.65 -0.23 -17.21
C GLY A 189 6.41 -1.20 -16.07
N SER A 190 7.48 -1.85 -15.63
CA SER A 190 7.45 -2.83 -14.54
C SER A 190 8.42 -2.48 -13.42
N SER A 191 8.01 -2.76 -12.18
CA SER A 191 8.81 -2.53 -10.98
C SER A 191 8.91 -3.80 -10.14
N VAL A 192 10.05 -4.00 -9.49
CA VAL A 192 10.29 -5.11 -8.56
C VAL A 192 10.71 -4.55 -7.21
N TRP A 193 10.04 -4.97 -6.15
CA TRP A 193 10.32 -4.55 -4.78
C TRP A 193 10.67 -5.76 -3.91
N ALA A 194 11.80 -5.70 -3.23
CA ALA A 194 12.21 -6.67 -2.22
C ALA A 194 12.27 -5.99 -0.85
N MET A 195 11.52 -6.52 0.12
CA MET A 195 11.37 -5.95 1.46
C MET A 195 11.59 -7.05 2.51
N ILE A 196 12.25 -6.70 3.62
CA ILE A 196 12.49 -7.59 4.77
C ILE A 196 11.95 -6.91 6.03
N SER A 197 11.15 -7.62 6.82
CA SER A 197 10.68 -7.18 8.15
C SER A 197 9.87 -5.87 8.15
N GLN A 198 8.97 -5.67 7.19
CA GLN A 198 7.93 -4.65 7.31
C GLN A 198 6.60 -5.28 7.75
N PRO A 199 6.11 -5.02 8.98
CA PRO A 199 4.76 -5.41 9.36
C PRO A 199 3.75 -4.68 8.45
N PHE A 200 2.67 -5.36 8.06
CA PHE A 200 1.63 -4.80 7.18
C PHE A 200 0.95 -3.51 7.70
N SER A 201 1.22 -3.11 8.94
CA SER A 201 0.86 -1.77 9.40
C SER A 201 1.83 -0.75 8.79
N ARG A 202 1.39 -0.11 7.69
CA ARG A 202 1.98 1.15 7.20
C ARG A 202 2.24 2.06 8.40
N GLN A 203 3.50 2.20 8.79
CA GLN A 203 3.93 3.24 9.73
C GLN A 203 3.83 4.53 8.94
N GLY A 204 2.80 5.32 9.25
CA GLY A 204 2.78 6.70 8.80
C GLY A 204 3.98 7.39 9.42
N ASN A 205 4.87 7.89 8.57
CA ASN A 205 5.67 9.06 8.94
C ASN A 205 4.74 10.26 9.09
#